data_AF-A0A972ACS5-F1
#
_entry.id   AF-A0A972ACS5-F1
#
_cell.length_a   1.000
_cell.length_b   1.000
_cell.length_c   1.000
_cell.angle_alpha   90.00
_cell.angle_beta   90.00
_cell.angle_gamma   90.00
#
_symmetry.space_group_name_H-M   'P 1'
#
loop_
_entity.id
_entity.type
_entity.pdbx_description
1 polymer ?
#
loop_
_entity_poly.entity_id
_entity_poly.type
_entity_poly.pdbx_seq_one_letter_code
_entity_poly.pdbx_strand_id
1 'polypeptide(L)'
;MLKISCLVSGGVITNYKCSSKCRHCSYSSSPNWPGDYMTPSMADEIFSILKRLGCHSVHIGGGEPLLKPDGIMGVLQAARRNNMGIEYIETNASWYRDEESAIAVLNELLEHGVHTLLISMDPFHNEYIPFRKVKALIKSCSKAGMQVFPWQINFWSEIDAMDDRSTHSPDEYMLLFGQDYLLRLPSRYGLNLKGRALKTYKPMMEKQTYDQILKESRPCRLLSGIYHFHVDLYGGFIPQSCPGFSIPLKELVQGADPEKYRIFYSLESAGIKSFAELARKEYGYTPKAEYAGKCDLCYDIRNYLVLERGLDLPDLKPEGHYKYA
;
A
#
# COMPACT_ATOMS: atom_id res chain seq x y z
N MET A 1 20.19 -12.59 10.23
CA MET A 1 20.26 -11.22 9.70
C MET A 1 19.68 -11.20 8.30
N LEU A 2 18.56 -10.51 8.12
CA LEU A 2 17.93 -10.24 6.84
C LEU A 2 18.85 -9.31 6.05
N LYS A 3 19.33 -9.83 4.92
CA LYS A 3 20.14 -9.11 3.95
C LYS A 3 19.55 -9.35 2.58
N ILE A 4 19.22 -8.27 1.86
CA ILE A 4 18.69 -8.36 0.50
C ILE A 4 19.87 -8.19 -0.46
N SER A 5 20.09 -9.19 -1.30
CA SER A 5 21.13 -9.18 -2.34
C SER A 5 20.58 -9.02 -3.75
N CYS A 6 19.27 -9.19 -3.94
CA CYS A 6 18.62 -9.09 -5.23
C CYS A 6 17.17 -8.64 -5.05
N LEU A 7 16.73 -7.71 -5.91
CA LEU A 7 15.34 -7.26 -6.04
C LEU A 7 15.00 -7.23 -7.54
N VAL A 8 13.86 -7.81 -7.92
CA VAL A 8 13.52 -7.98 -9.33
C VAL A 8 12.37 -7.07 -9.76
N SER A 9 11.24 -7.10 -9.05
CA SER A 9 10.05 -6.29 -9.32
C SER A 9 9.55 -5.66 -8.02
N GLY A 10 9.12 -4.42 -8.10
CA GLY A 10 8.57 -3.70 -6.94
C GLY A 10 8.14 -2.29 -7.29
N GLY A 11 7.56 -1.62 -6.30
CA GLY A 11 7.03 -0.28 -6.43
C GLY A 11 7.71 0.75 -5.53
N VAL A 12 7.59 2.01 -5.92
CA VAL A 12 8.02 3.15 -5.11
C VAL A 12 6.80 3.96 -4.68
N ILE A 13 6.59 4.05 -3.37
CA ILE A 13 5.49 4.78 -2.73
C ILE A 13 5.93 6.23 -2.53
N THR A 14 5.51 7.11 -3.43
CA THR A 14 6.01 8.49 -3.50
C THR A 14 5.41 9.43 -2.46
N ASN A 15 4.24 9.07 -1.92
CA ASN A 15 3.54 9.78 -0.85
C ASN A 15 2.50 8.84 -0.20
N TYR A 16 1.88 9.26 0.89
CA TYR A 16 0.75 8.54 1.50
C TYR A 16 -0.57 9.33 1.49
N LYS A 17 -0.54 10.57 1.01
CA LYS A 17 -1.73 11.42 0.91
C LYS A 17 -2.60 10.98 -0.25
N CYS A 18 -3.83 10.56 0.05
CA CYS A 18 -4.79 10.14 -0.95
C CYS A 18 -6.07 10.97 -0.80
N SER A 19 -6.78 11.19 -1.89
CA SER A 19 -8.14 11.77 -1.88
C SER A 19 -9.16 10.81 -1.27
N SER A 20 -8.86 9.52 -1.24
CA SER A 20 -9.75 8.45 -0.80
C SER A 20 -9.28 7.79 0.49
N LYS A 21 -10.24 7.24 1.26
CA LYS A 21 -9.97 6.37 2.42
C LYS A 21 -10.50 4.95 2.16
N CYS A 22 -10.19 4.39 0.99
CA CYS A 22 -10.72 3.11 0.52
C CYS A 22 -10.59 2.01 1.58
N ARG A 23 -11.68 1.27 1.81
CA ARG A 23 -11.76 0.22 2.85
C ARG A 23 -10.76 -0.92 2.66
N HIS A 24 -10.29 -1.17 1.43
CA HIS A 24 -9.32 -2.22 1.15
C HIS A 24 -7.84 -1.77 1.24
N CYS A 25 -7.56 -0.49 1.49
CA CYS A 25 -6.21 0.05 1.36
C CYS A 25 -5.24 -0.56 2.38
N SER A 26 -4.19 -1.21 1.88
CA SER A 26 -3.17 -1.85 2.71
C SER A 26 -2.22 -0.85 3.36
N TYR A 27 -1.96 0.29 2.72
CA TYR A 27 -1.01 1.32 3.18
C TYR A 27 -1.59 2.32 4.17
N SER A 28 -2.90 2.25 4.44
CA SER A 28 -3.62 3.25 5.24
C SER A 28 -3.55 4.67 4.67
N SER A 29 -3.27 4.84 3.37
CA SER A 29 -3.28 6.13 2.68
C SER A 29 -4.61 6.86 2.89
N SER A 30 -4.62 8.18 3.03
CA SER A 30 -5.86 8.93 3.33
C SER A 30 -5.68 10.43 3.12
N PRO A 31 -6.79 11.21 3.13
CA PRO A 31 -6.71 12.68 3.04
C PRO A 31 -6.00 13.32 4.23
N ASN A 32 -5.98 12.62 5.37
CA ASN A 32 -5.43 13.10 6.64
C ASN A 32 -3.91 12.93 6.73
N TRP A 33 -3.30 12.16 5.81
CA TRP A 33 -1.85 12.15 5.74
C TRP A 33 -1.31 13.54 5.42
N PRO A 34 -0.14 13.91 5.97
CA PRO A 34 0.58 15.08 5.53
C PRO A 34 0.77 15.08 4.01
N GLY A 35 0.84 16.27 3.43
CA GLY A 35 1.08 16.42 1.99
C GLY A 35 2.56 16.28 1.62
N ASP A 36 3.34 15.52 2.36
CA ASP A 36 4.74 15.26 2.01
C ASP A 36 4.83 14.39 0.76
N TYR A 37 5.95 14.53 0.07
CA TYR A 37 6.22 13.85 -1.19
C TYR A 37 7.70 13.48 -1.22
N MET A 38 8.03 12.41 -1.92
CA MET A 38 9.40 11.98 -2.10
C MET A 38 10.26 13.08 -2.71
N THR A 39 11.32 13.44 -2.00
CA THR A 39 12.31 14.40 -2.50
C THR A 39 13.15 13.79 -3.62
N PRO A 40 13.65 14.57 -4.59
CA PRO A 40 14.55 14.08 -5.64
C PRO A 40 15.80 13.37 -5.10
N SER A 41 16.39 13.85 -3.99
CA SER A 41 17.57 13.23 -3.37
C SER A 41 17.27 11.85 -2.79
N MET A 42 16.14 11.69 -2.11
CA MET A 42 15.67 10.38 -1.65
C MET A 42 15.40 9.44 -2.82
N ALA A 43 14.77 9.93 -3.89
CA ALA A 43 14.55 9.13 -5.10
C ALA A 43 15.87 8.68 -5.73
N ASP A 44 16.87 9.57 -5.81
CA ASP A 44 18.22 9.22 -6.28
C ASP A 44 18.87 8.12 -5.41
N GLU A 45 18.78 8.23 -4.08
CA GLU A 45 19.30 7.20 -3.16
C GLU A 45 18.61 5.85 -3.40
N ILE A 46 17.28 5.84 -3.44
CA ILE A 46 16.47 4.63 -3.63
C ILE A 46 16.81 3.98 -4.98
N PHE A 47 16.72 4.73 -6.09
CA PHE A 47 16.96 4.17 -7.42
C PHE A 47 18.41 3.70 -7.59
N SER A 48 19.39 4.42 -7.04
CA SER A 48 20.78 3.97 -7.03
C SER A 48 20.94 2.62 -6.31
N ILE A 49 20.31 2.45 -5.14
CA ILE A 49 20.34 1.18 -4.41
C ILE A 49 19.64 0.08 -5.21
N LEU A 50 18.45 0.33 -5.75
CA LEU A 50 17.67 -0.65 -6.51
C LEU A 50 18.43 -1.14 -7.75
N LYS A 51 19.08 -0.25 -8.49
CA LYS A 51 19.95 -0.61 -9.63
C LYS A 51 21.08 -1.55 -9.21
N ARG A 52 21.73 -1.30 -8.07
CA ARG A 52 22.79 -2.19 -7.56
C ARG A 52 22.25 -3.56 -7.14
N LEU A 53 20.98 -3.63 -6.74
CA LEU A 53 20.30 -4.88 -6.40
C LEU A 53 19.72 -5.61 -7.61
N GLY A 54 19.97 -5.15 -8.84
CA GLY A 54 19.51 -5.80 -10.06
C GLY A 54 18.05 -5.47 -10.44
N CYS A 55 17.45 -4.45 -9.82
CA CYS A 55 16.13 -3.95 -10.20
C CYS A 55 16.30 -2.83 -11.23
N HIS A 56 15.75 -3.00 -12.43
CA HIS A 56 15.92 -2.06 -13.55
C HIS A 56 14.67 -1.26 -13.89
N SER A 57 13.52 -1.65 -13.34
CA SER A 57 12.25 -0.96 -13.49
C SER A 57 11.43 -1.09 -12.22
N VAL A 58 10.61 -0.08 -11.95
CA VAL A 58 9.64 -0.08 -10.85
C VAL A 58 8.32 0.49 -11.33
N HIS A 59 7.24 0.18 -10.62
CA HIS A 59 6.02 0.97 -10.72
C HIS A 59 6.02 2.10 -9.67
N ILE A 60 5.27 3.16 -9.94
CA ILE A 60 5.07 4.24 -8.98
C ILE A 60 3.68 4.12 -8.39
N GLY A 61 3.59 4.25 -7.08
CA GLY A 61 2.32 4.37 -6.39
C GLY A 61 2.43 5.34 -5.21
N GLY A 62 1.52 5.14 -4.26
CA GLY A 62 1.48 5.85 -2.99
C GLY A 62 0.43 6.94 -2.96
N GLY A 63 -0.25 7.05 -1.82
CA GLY A 63 -1.39 7.92 -1.66
C GLY A 63 -2.25 7.93 -2.92
N GLU A 64 -2.37 9.12 -3.51
CA GLU A 64 -2.60 9.31 -4.93
C GLU A 64 -1.42 10.11 -5.52
N PRO A 65 -0.55 9.54 -6.37
CA PRO A 65 0.65 10.23 -6.86
C PRO A 65 0.34 11.51 -7.63
N LEU A 66 -0.75 11.50 -8.40
CA LEU A 66 -1.11 12.59 -9.30
C LEU A 66 -1.93 13.69 -8.61
N LEU A 67 -2.10 13.65 -7.28
CA LEU A 67 -2.58 14.81 -6.51
C LEU A 67 -1.56 15.97 -6.52
N LYS A 68 -0.28 15.68 -6.76
CA LYS A 68 0.79 16.68 -6.85
C LYS A 68 1.66 16.42 -8.09
N PRO A 69 1.22 16.82 -9.29
CA PRO A 69 1.98 16.63 -10.52
C PRO A 69 3.44 17.11 -10.41
N ASP A 70 3.70 18.31 -9.89
CA ASP A 70 5.07 18.83 -9.70
C ASP A 70 5.95 17.91 -8.84
N GLY A 71 5.35 17.24 -7.85
CA GLY A 71 6.05 16.32 -6.95
C GLY A 71 6.54 15.07 -7.68
N ILE A 72 5.71 14.50 -8.57
CA ILE A 72 6.11 13.30 -9.31
C ILE A 72 7.23 13.58 -10.32
N MET A 73 7.27 14.78 -10.91
CA MET A 73 8.29 15.13 -11.91
C MET A 73 9.70 15.08 -11.34
N GLY A 74 9.90 15.55 -10.11
CA GLY A 74 11.18 15.44 -9.42
C GLY A 74 11.65 13.98 -9.24
N VAL A 75 10.72 13.06 -8.99
CA VAL A 75 10.98 11.62 -8.88
C VAL A 75 11.30 11.02 -10.26
N LEU A 76 10.55 11.36 -11.30
CA LEU A 76 10.79 10.85 -12.66
C LEU A 76 12.13 11.33 -13.23
N GLN A 77 12.54 12.56 -12.94
CA GLN A 77 13.88 13.05 -13.28
C GLN A 77 14.97 12.26 -12.56
N ALA A 78 14.79 11.91 -11.29
CA ALA A 78 15.70 11.04 -10.55
C ALA A 78 15.76 9.64 -11.16
N ALA A 79 14.62 9.08 -11.58
CA ALA A 79 14.56 7.78 -12.25
C ALA A 79 15.40 7.80 -13.54
N ARG A 80 15.26 8.84 -14.37
CA ARG A 80 16.05 9.04 -15.58
C ARG A 80 17.55 9.14 -15.29
N ARG A 81 17.97 9.95 -14.30
CA ARG A 81 19.39 10.06 -13.91
C ARG A 81 20.00 8.72 -13.49
N ASN A 82 19.21 7.87 -12.85
CA ASN A 82 19.65 6.54 -12.38
C ASN A 82 19.43 5.41 -13.40
N ASN A 83 18.98 5.72 -14.63
CA ASN A 83 18.61 4.72 -15.64
C ASN A 83 17.61 3.68 -15.08
N MET A 84 16.62 4.15 -14.32
CA MET A 84 15.53 3.37 -13.77
C MET A 84 14.30 3.51 -14.68
N GLY A 85 13.77 2.39 -15.16
CA GLY A 85 12.52 2.36 -15.92
C GLY A 85 11.30 2.55 -15.02
N ILE A 86 10.25 3.16 -15.56
CA ILE A 86 8.95 3.28 -14.90
C ILE A 86 7.93 2.45 -15.67
N GLU A 87 7.44 1.38 -15.04
CA GLU A 87 6.53 0.42 -15.68
C GLU A 87 5.14 1.02 -15.89
N TYR A 88 4.61 1.62 -14.81
CA TYR A 88 3.35 2.35 -14.79
C TYR A 88 3.28 3.22 -13.54
N ILE A 89 2.38 4.21 -13.55
CA ILE A 89 1.95 4.94 -12.35
C ILE A 89 0.54 4.47 -11.96
N GLU A 90 0.36 4.06 -10.71
CA GLU A 90 -0.94 3.77 -10.13
C GLU A 90 -1.69 5.08 -9.82
N THR A 91 -2.98 5.14 -10.19
CA THR A 91 -3.86 6.27 -9.89
C THR A 91 -5.29 5.82 -9.67
N ASN A 92 -6.01 6.50 -8.78
CA ASN A 92 -7.44 6.37 -8.55
C ASN A 92 -8.28 7.33 -9.41
N ALA A 93 -7.65 8.10 -10.31
CA ALA A 93 -8.27 9.09 -11.20
C ALA A 93 -8.93 10.31 -10.51
N SER A 94 -8.79 10.47 -9.20
CA SER A 94 -9.44 11.56 -8.45
C SER A 94 -9.02 12.96 -8.89
N TRP A 95 -7.76 13.11 -9.32
CA TRP A 95 -7.15 14.35 -9.78
C TRP A 95 -7.73 14.83 -11.11
N TYR A 96 -8.43 13.97 -11.86
CA TYR A 96 -9.10 14.36 -13.10
C TYR A 96 -10.11 15.48 -12.83
N ARG A 97 -9.99 16.57 -13.59
CA ARG A 97 -10.88 17.72 -13.56
C ARG A 97 -11.59 17.92 -14.89
N ASP A 98 -10.80 18.05 -15.95
CA ASP A 98 -11.23 18.30 -17.32
C ASP A 98 -10.19 17.69 -18.28
N GLU A 99 -10.58 17.54 -19.55
CA GLU A 99 -9.75 16.86 -20.56
C GLU A 99 -8.46 17.63 -20.87
N GLU A 100 -8.51 18.96 -20.92
CA GLU A 100 -7.37 19.80 -21.26
C GLU A 100 -6.26 19.66 -20.20
N SER A 101 -6.59 19.86 -18.92
CA SER A 101 -5.64 19.70 -17.82
C SER A 101 -5.15 18.27 -17.68
N ALA A 102 -6.00 17.27 -17.92
CA ALA A 102 -5.59 15.87 -17.90
C ALA A 102 -4.57 15.56 -19.01
N ILE A 103 -4.82 16.00 -20.25
CA ILE A 103 -3.89 15.82 -21.37
C ILE A 103 -2.56 16.52 -21.11
N ALA A 104 -2.56 17.70 -20.50
CA ALA A 104 -1.31 18.40 -20.13
C ALA A 104 -0.45 17.55 -19.17
N VAL A 105 -1.03 17.01 -18.10
CA VAL A 105 -0.33 16.12 -17.16
C VAL A 105 0.13 14.85 -17.87
N LEU A 106 -0.71 14.24 -18.71
CA LEU A 106 -0.36 13.02 -19.45
C LEU A 106 0.82 13.23 -20.41
N ASN A 107 0.85 14.36 -21.12
CA ASN A 107 1.97 14.70 -22.01
C ASN A 107 3.26 14.90 -21.22
N GLU A 108 3.21 15.56 -20.06
CA GLU A 108 4.38 15.73 -19.20
C GLU A 108 4.92 14.39 -18.70
N LEU A 109 4.04 13.45 -18.34
CA LEU A 109 4.42 12.07 -17.98
C LEU A 109 5.09 11.33 -19.16
N LEU A 110 4.54 11.46 -20.37
CA LEU A 110 5.10 10.86 -21.59
C LEU A 110 6.49 11.42 -21.91
N GLU A 111 6.68 12.74 -21.79
CA GLU A 111 7.98 13.40 -21.94
C GLU A 111 9.01 12.92 -20.91
N HIS A 112 8.55 12.46 -19.75
CA HIS A 112 9.37 11.84 -18.70
C HIS A 112 9.58 10.33 -18.90
N GLY A 113 9.04 9.74 -19.96
CA GLY A 113 9.23 8.32 -20.30
C GLY A 113 8.26 7.37 -19.59
N VAL A 114 7.15 7.90 -19.06
CA VAL A 114 6.06 7.08 -18.52
C VAL A 114 5.01 6.88 -19.60
N HIS A 115 4.79 5.62 -19.99
CA HIS A 115 3.91 5.28 -21.11
C HIS A 115 2.62 4.58 -20.69
N THR A 116 2.46 4.26 -19.40
CA THR A 116 1.32 3.49 -18.89
C THR A 116 0.81 4.07 -17.57
N LEU A 117 -0.52 4.22 -17.47
CA LEU A 117 -1.21 4.42 -16.20
C LEU A 117 -1.96 3.15 -15.80
N LEU A 118 -1.79 2.72 -14.54
CA LEU A 118 -2.66 1.75 -13.90
C LEU A 118 -3.78 2.50 -13.20
N ILE A 119 -5.02 2.36 -13.69
CA ILE A 119 -6.18 3.07 -13.15
C ILE A 119 -6.99 2.11 -12.29
N SER A 120 -7.00 2.37 -10.98
CA SER A 120 -7.70 1.56 -9.98
C SER A 120 -9.21 1.83 -10.01
N MET A 121 -9.99 0.78 -10.25
CA MET A 121 -11.46 0.85 -10.22
C MET A 121 -12.05 -0.39 -9.58
N ASP A 122 -12.84 -0.19 -8.53
CA ASP A 122 -13.59 -1.23 -7.84
C ASP A 122 -14.63 -0.53 -6.93
N PRO A 123 -15.52 -1.30 -6.27
CA PRO A 123 -16.53 -0.74 -5.38
C PRO A 123 -16.00 0.15 -4.25
N PHE A 124 -14.80 -0.12 -3.74
CA PHE A 124 -14.21 0.69 -2.68
C PHE A 124 -13.58 1.98 -3.20
N HIS A 125 -13.10 2.02 -4.43
CA HIS A 125 -12.72 3.26 -5.10
C HIS A 125 -13.96 4.10 -5.44
N ASN A 126 -15.05 3.46 -5.88
CA ASN A 126 -16.28 4.17 -6.26
C ASN A 126 -17.00 4.83 -5.07
N GLU A 127 -16.74 4.39 -3.83
CA GLU A 127 -17.15 5.09 -2.60
C GLU A 127 -16.60 6.53 -2.51
N TYR A 128 -15.52 6.84 -3.25
CA TYR A 128 -14.86 8.15 -3.23
C TYR A 128 -14.79 8.81 -4.60
N ILE A 129 -14.71 8.02 -5.68
CA ILE A 129 -14.44 8.51 -7.04
C ILE A 129 -15.64 8.21 -7.95
N PRO A 130 -16.33 9.24 -8.47
CA PRO A 130 -17.36 9.05 -9.48
C PRO A 130 -16.81 8.39 -10.73
N PHE A 131 -17.50 7.38 -11.25
CA PHE A 131 -17.00 6.57 -12.34
C PHE A 131 -16.79 7.36 -13.64
N ARG A 132 -17.50 8.49 -13.82
CA ARG A 132 -17.26 9.42 -14.93
C ARG A 132 -15.81 9.91 -15.00
N LYS A 133 -15.14 10.09 -13.86
CA LYS A 133 -13.73 10.52 -13.82
C LYS A 133 -12.80 9.45 -14.35
N VAL A 134 -13.04 8.19 -13.97
CA VAL A 134 -12.31 7.03 -14.48
C VAL A 134 -12.49 6.92 -15.99
N LYS A 135 -13.74 6.93 -16.49
CA LYS A 135 -14.05 6.87 -17.92
C LYS A 135 -13.41 8.02 -18.71
N ALA A 136 -13.48 9.24 -18.17
CA ALA A 136 -12.93 10.43 -18.82
C ALA A 136 -11.39 10.43 -18.83
N LEU A 137 -10.74 9.95 -17.76
CA LEU A 137 -9.28 9.78 -17.74
C LEU A 137 -8.83 8.74 -18.78
N ILE A 138 -9.50 7.59 -18.87
CA ILE A 138 -9.20 6.56 -19.89
C ILE A 138 -9.31 7.14 -21.30
N LYS A 139 -10.36 7.91 -21.58
CA LYS A 139 -10.51 8.61 -22.87
C LYS A 139 -9.39 9.61 -23.12
N SER A 140 -8.98 10.35 -22.10
CA SER A 140 -7.88 11.32 -22.19
C SER A 140 -6.54 10.63 -22.44
N CYS A 141 -6.28 9.49 -21.80
CA CYS A 141 -5.11 8.65 -22.07
C CYS A 141 -5.07 8.20 -23.54
N SER A 142 -6.20 7.72 -24.07
CA SER A 142 -6.30 7.32 -25.48
C SER A 142 -5.98 8.47 -26.43
N LYS A 143 -6.41 9.70 -26.13
CA LYS A 143 -6.12 10.90 -26.94
C LYS A 143 -4.64 11.32 -26.85
N ALA A 144 -4.04 11.22 -25.67
CA ALA A 144 -2.63 11.56 -25.46
C ALA A 144 -1.65 10.48 -25.95
N GLY A 145 -2.13 9.28 -26.31
CA GLY A 145 -1.27 8.15 -26.66
C GLY A 145 -0.67 7.43 -25.44
N MET A 146 -1.26 7.60 -24.26
CA MET A 146 -0.89 6.90 -23.02
C MET A 146 -1.60 5.55 -22.93
N GLN A 147 -0.86 4.48 -22.63
CA GLN A 147 -1.44 3.17 -22.38
C GLN A 147 -2.18 3.13 -21.03
N VAL A 148 -3.21 2.30 -20.96
CA VAL A 148 -4.01 2.14 -19.75
C VAL A 148 -4.03 0.68 -19.35
N PHE A 149 -3.69 0.43 -18.09
CA PHE A 149 -3.99 -0.81 -17.39
C PHE A 149 -5.19 -0.57 -16.44
N PRO A 150 -6.43 -0.93 -16.82
CA PRO A 150 -7.58 -0.82 -15.92
C PRO A 150 -7.50 -1.93 -14.86
N TRP A 151 -7.07 -1.57 -13.66
CA TRP A 151 -6.92 -2.52 -12.56
C TRP A 151 -8.28 -2.93 -12.02
N GLN A 152 -8.48 -4.24 -11.90
CA GLN A 152 -9.76 -4.87 -11.54
C GLN A 152 -10.91 -4.57 -12.53
N ILE A 153 -10.59 -4.57 -13.83
CA ILE A 153 -11.55 -4.40 -14.94
C ILE A 153 -12.81 -5.27 -14.84
N ASN A 154 -12.76 -6.41 -14.14
CA ASN A 154 -13.90 -7.28 -13.90
C ASN A 154 -15.04 -6.62 -13.11
N PHE A 155 -14.80 -5.49 -12.44
CA PHE A 155 -15.85 -4.68 -11.79
C PHE A 155 -16.46 -3.62 -12.70
N TRP A 156 -15.96 -3.43 -13.93
CA TRP A 156 -16.43 -2.36 -14.82
C TRP A 156 -17.95 -2.34 -14.96
N SER A 157 -18.55 -3.48 -15.34
CA SER A 157 -19.99 -3.58 -15.57
C SER A 157 -20.82 -3.31 -14.32
N GLU A 158 -20.31 -3.68 -13.14
CA GLU A 158 -21.01 -3.46 -11.87
C GLU A 158 -20.96 -2.00 -11.45
N ILE A 159 -19.84 -1.31 -11.68
CA ILE A 159 -19.71 0.12 -11.41
C ILE A 159 -20.54 0.93 -12.44
N ASP A 160 -20.50 0.54 -13.72
CA ASP A 160 -21.21 1.22 -14.81
C ASP A 160 -22.73 1.04 -14.77
N ALA A 161 -23.23 0.07 -13.99
CA ALA A 161 -24.66 -0.12 -13.75
C ALA A 161 -25.27 0.97 -12.84
N MET A 162 -24.44 1.80 -12.19
CA MET A 162 -24.87 2.88 -11.30
C MET A 162 -24.66 4.26 -11.95
N ASP A 163 -25.10 5.33 -11.28
CA ASP A 163 -24.93 6.70 -11.80
C ASP A 163 -23.44 7.11 -11.77
N ASP A 164 -22.84 7.23 -12.95
CA ASP A 164 -21.42 7.56 -13.09
C ASP A 164 -21.04 8.95 -12.58
N ARG A 165 -22.02 9.83 -12.32
CA ARG A 165 -21.79 11.18 -11.82
C ARG A 165 -21.63 11.25 -10.30
N SER A 166 -22.10 10.24 -9.59
CA SER A 166 -22.02 10.10 -8.14
C SER A 166 -20.99 9.06 -7.70
N THR A 167 -20.67 9.11 -6.40
CA THR A 167 -19.98 8.03 -5.69
C THR A 167 -21.01 7.08 -5.11
N HIS A 168 -20.66 5.81 -4.96
CA HIS A 168 -21.56 4.80 -4.40
C HIS A 168 -20.90 4.04 -3.26
N SER A 169 -21.63 3.95 -2.15
CA SER A 169 -21.23 3.21 -0.96
C SER A 169 -21.30 1.69 -1.19
N PRO A 170 -20.54 0.89 -0.44
CA PRO A 170 -20.66 -0.56 -0.50
C PRO A 170 -22.07 -1.10 -0.17
N ASP A 171 -22.86 -0.36 0.61
CA ASP A 171 -24.23 -0.75 0.94
C ASP A 171 -25.15 -0.69 -0.29
N GLU A 172 -24.93 0.27 -1.20
CA GLU A 172 -25.65 0.34 -2.48
C GLU A 172 -25.31 -0.86 -3.38
N TYR A 173 -24.04 -1.27 -3.42
CA TYR A 173 -23.64 -2.50 -4.12
C TYR A 173 -24.32 -3.73 -3.52
N MET A 174 -24.47 -3.81 -2.19
CA MET A 174 -25.18 -4.91 -1.55
C MET A 174 -26.68 -4.92 -1.87
N LEU A 175 -27.30 -3.75 -1.99
CA LEU A 175 -28.71 -3.63 -2.41
C LEU A 175 -28.91 -4.08 -3.85
N LEU A 176 -27.97 -3.76 -4.75
CA LEU A 176 -28.09 -4.05 -6.18
C LEU A 176 -27.62 -5.46 -6.57
N PHE A 177 -26.53 -5.95 -5.97
CA PHE A 177 -25.86 -7.21 -6.36
C PHE A 177 -25.96 -8.33 -5.31
N GLY A 178 -26.68 -8.09 -4.22
CA GLY A 178 -26.96 -9.05 -3.16
C GLY A 178 -26.25 -8.75 -1.84
N GLN A 179 -26.89 -9.09 -0.73
CA GLN A 179 -26.39 -8.79 0.62
C GLN A 179 -25.04 -9.45 0.95
N ASP A 180 -24.68 -10.51 0.24
CA ASP A 180 -23.39 -11.20 0.38
C ASP A 180 -22.28 -10.57 -0.47
N TYR A 181 -22.54 -9.48 -1.20
CA TYR A 181 -21.61 -8.89 -2.15
C TYR A 181 -20.25 -8.57 -1.51
N LEU A 182 -20.26 -7.86 -0.38
CA LEU A 182 -19.04 -7.56 0.38
C LEU A 182 -18.29 -8.82 0.78
N LEU A 183 -18.98 -9.87 1.23
CA LEU A 183 -18.35 -11.15 1.63
C LEU A 183 -17.64 -11.85 0.47
N ARG A 184 -18.13 -11.66 -0.77
CA ARG A 184 -17.55 -12.23 -1.99
C ARG A 184 -16.39 -11.41 -2.55
N LEU A 185 -16.24 -10.14 -2.18
CA LEU A 185 -15.18 -9.29 -2.75
C LEU A 185 -13.75 -9.79 -2.49
N PRO A 186 -13.37 -10.31 -1.31
CA PRO A 186 -11.99 -10.76 -1.10
C PRO A 186 -11.54 -11.84 -2.09
N SER A 187 -12.40 -12.80 -2.40
CA SER A 187 -12.09 -13.87 -3.35
C SER A 187 -12.06 -13.36 -4.80
N ARG A 188 -12.98 -12.47 -5.18
CA ARG A 188 -13.02 -11.85 -6.51
C ARG A 188 -11.80 -10.96 -6.79
N TYR A 189 -11.35 -10.24 -5.75
CA TYR A 189 -10.27 -9.28 -5.83
C TYR A 189 -8.89 -9.95 -5.70
N GLY A 190 -8.81 -11.11 -5.04
CA GLY A 190 -7.55 -11.63 -4.48
C GLY A 190 -7.03 -10.74 -3.34
N LEU A 191 -7.94 -10.21 -2.52
CA LEU A 191 -7.61 -9.17 -1.55
C LEU A 191 -6.78 -9.73 -0.39
N ASN A 192 -5.61 -9.13 -0.18
CA ASN A 192 -4.84 -9.33 1.04
C ASN A 192 -5.48 -8.56 2.19
N LEU A 193 -6.03 -9.27 3.19
CA LEU A 193 -6.66 -8.68 4.37
C LEU A 193 -5.62 -8.06 5.32
N LYS A 194 -5.13 -6.88 4.96
CA LYS A 194 -4.10 -6.09 5.64
C LYS A 194 -4.48 -4.60 5.66
N GLY A 195 -3.89 -3.82 6.56
CA GLY A 195 -4.26 -2.41 6.72
C GLY A 195 -5.76 -2.26 6.96
N ARG A 196 -6.43 -1.37 6.21
CA ARG A 196 -7.89 -1.20 6.33
C ARG A 196 -8.70 -2.39 5.85
N ALA A 197 -8.19 -3.22 4.93
CA ALA A 197 -8.91 -4.41 4.49
C ALA A 197 -9.15 -5.34 5.69
N LEU A 198 -8.13 -5.55 6.53
CA LEU A 198 -8.30 -6.34 7.75
C LEU A 198 -9.38 -5.76 8.66
N LYS A 199 -9.39 -4.44 8.90
CA LYS A 199 -10.41 -3.78 9.72
C LYS A 199 -11.82 -3.99 9.16
N THR A 200 -11.97 -3.87 7.84
CA THR A 200 -13.25 -4.00 7.12
C THR A 200 -13.83 -5.40 7.24
N TYR A 201 -13.00 -6.43 7.09
CA TYR A 201 -13.46 -7.82 7.07
C TYR A 201 -13.38 -8.53 8.43
N LYS A 202 -12.64 -7.97 9.40
CA LYS A 202 -12.50 -8.54 10.76
C LYS A 202 -13.84 -8.96 11.41
N PRO A 203 -14.96 -8.22 11.30
CA PRO A 203 -16.24 -8.65 11.86
C PRO A 203 -16.81 -9.92 11.23
N MET A 204 -16.42 -10.24 10.00
CA MET A 204 -16.90 -11.38 9.20
C MET A 204 -15.95 -12.58 9.26
N MET A 205 -14.79 -12.43 9.88
CA MET A 205 -13.78 -13.48 9.99
C MET A 205 -14.01 -14.35 11.22
N GLU A 206 -13.73 -15.65 11.08
CA GLU A 206 -13.71 -16.59 12.18
C GLU A 206 -12.73 -16.13 13.28
N LYS A 207 -13.18 -16.22 14.53
CA LYS A 207 -12.39 -15.87 15.71
C LYS A 207 -11.62 -17.07 16.22
N GLN A 208 -10.39 -16.83 16.64
CA GLN A 208 -9.54 -17.80 17.32
C GLN A 208 -9.15 -17.25 18.68
N THR A 209 -9.09 -18.13 19.69
CA THR A 209 -8.61 -17.74 21.01
C THR A 209 -7.13 -17.34 20.94
N TYR A 210 -6.72 -16.44 21.84
CA TYR A 210 -5.33 -16.03 21.95
C TYR A 210 -4.38 -17.24 22.08
N ASP A 211 -4.69 -18.19 22.95
CA ASP A 211 -3.87 -19.37 23.19
C ASP A 211 -3.76 -20.29 21.95
N GLN A 212 -4.86 -20.45 21.21
CA GLN A 212 -4.84 -21.20 19.95
C GLN A 212 -3.89 -20.54 18.94
N ILE A 213 -3.95 -19.21 18.79
CA ILE A 213 -3.06 -18.46 17.88
C ILE A 213 -1.59 -18.64 18.28
N LEU A 214 -1.27 -18.61 19.58
CA LEU A 214 0.10 -18.85 20.05
C LEU A 214 0.56 -20.29 19.77
N LYS A 215 -0.31 -21.28 19.98
CA LYS A 215 -0.02 -22.70 19.74
C LYS A 215 0.23 -23.00 18.26
N GLU A 216 -0.50 -22.34 17.37
CA GLU A 216 -0.37 -22.47 15.91
C GLU A 216 0.72 -21.57 15.32
N SER A 217 1.41 -20.77 16.14
CA SER A 217 2.41 -19.80 15.68
C SER A 217 3.53 -20.45 14.88
N ARG A 218 3.86 -19.82 13.75
CA ARG A 218 4.97 -20.20 12.87
C ARG A 218 5.71 -18.95 12.41
N PRO A 219 7.00 -19.06 12.02
CA PRO A 219 7.79 -17.97 11.44
C PRO A 219 7.01 -17.21 10.34
N CYS A 220 7.01 -15.88 10.40
CA CYS A 220 6.25 -15.04 9.48
C CYS A 220 7.04 -14.77 8.19
N ARG A 221 6.98 -15.71 7.24
CA ARG A 221 7.68 -15.61 5.95
C ARG A 221 7.17 -14.49 5.02
N LEU A 222 6.05 -13.86 5.38
CA LEU A 222 5.51 -12.69 4.68
C LEU A 222 6.40 -11.44 4.81
N LEU A 223 7.27 -11.39 5.82
CA LEU A 223 8.16 -10.26 6.07
C LEU A 223 9.45 -10.32 5.24
N SER A 224 9.88 -11.52 4.86
CA SER A 224 11.13 -11.77 4.14
C SER A 224 10.94 -12.01 2.64
N GLY A 225 9.73 -11.79 2.10
CA GLY A 225 9.43 -11.99 0.69
C GLY A 225 10.14 -10.97 -0.20
N ILE A 226 10.84 -11.45 -1.23
CA ILE A 226 11.63 -10.62 -2.16
C ILE A 226 10.98 -10.46 -3.56
N TYR A 227 9.86 -11.13 -3.81
CA TYR A 227 9.28 -11.25 -5.16
C TYR A 227 8.59 -9.97 -5.65
N HIS A 228 7.97 -9.21 -4.76
CA HIS A 228 7.37 -7.91 -5.09
C HIS A 228 7.45 -7.00 -3.88
N PHE A 229 8.33 -6.00 -3.91
CA PHE A 229 8.61 -5.13 -2.76
C PHE A 229 8.05 -3.73 -2.94
N HIS A 230 8.04 -2.94 -1.86
CA HIS A 230 7.83 -1.50 -1.95
C HIS A 230 8.91 -0.75 -1.19
N VAL A 231 9.29 0.42 -1.69
CA VAL A 231 10.13 1.39 -0.96
C VAL A 231 9.38 2.71 -0.89
N ASP A 232 9.27 3.31 0.28
CA ASP A 232 8.52 4.56 0.45
C ASP A 232 9.38 5.83 0.39
N LEU A 233 8.70 6.98 0.47
CA LEU A 233 9.30 8.31 0.47
C LEU A 233 10.28 8.61 1.60
N TYR A 234 10.38 7.74 2.60
CA TYR A 234 11.35 7.85 3.67
C TYR A 234 12.55 6.90 3.48
N GLY A 235 12.62 6.19 2.35
CA GLY A 235 13.64 5.18 2.07
C GLY A 235 13.41 3.85 2.80
N GLY A 236 12.21 3.66 3.36
CA GLY A 236 11.83 2.45 4.07
C GLY A 236 11.44 1.34 3.10
N PHE A 237 12.08 0.18 3.20
CA PHE A 237 11.60 -1.05 2.55
C PHE A 237 10.38 -1.56 3.30
N ILE A 238 9.29 -1.77 2.59
CA ILE A 238 8.02 -2.25 3.12
C ILE A 238 7.79 -3.67 2.59
N PRO A 239 7.70 -4.67 3.48
CA PRO A 239 7.28 -5.99 3.08
C PRO A 239 5.86 -5.94 2.49
N GLN A 240 5.69 -6.43 1.26
CA GLN A 240 4.43 -6.40 0.49
C GLN A 240 3.19 -6.75 1.32
N SER A 241 3.33 -7.77 2.16
CA SER A 241 2.23 -8.39 2.87
C SER A 241 1.94 -7.75 4.22
N CYS A 242 2.77 -6.82 4.69
CA CYS A 242 2.66 -6.26 6.03
C CYS A 242 3.08 -4.77 6.11
N PRO A 243 2.38 -3.84 5.44
CA PRO A 243 2.57 -2.40 5.67
C PRO A 243 2.47 -2.04 7.17
N GLY A 244 3.17 -0.96 7.52
CA GLY A 244 3.46 -0.56 8.91
C GLY A 244 4.71 -1.21 9.48
N PHE A 245 5.21 -2.30 8.88
CA PHE A 245 6.60 -2.70 9.09
C PHE A 245 7.51 -2.00 8.08
N SER A 246 8.66 -1.54 8.54
CA SER A 246 9.69 -1.01 7.66
C SER A 246 11.09 -1.26 8.20
N ILE A 247 12.03 -1.43 7.29
CA ILE A 247 13.47 -1.35 7.57
C ILE A 247 14.06 -0.44 6.47
N PRO A 248 14.91 0.55 6.79
CA PRO A 248 15.57 1.37 5.79
C PRO A 248 16.27 0.51 4.74
N LEU A 249 16.01 0.78 3.47
CA LEU A 249 16.54 -0.01 2.35
C LEU A 249 18.07 -0.12 2.40
N LYS A 250 18.75 0.99 2.72
CA LYS A 250 20.22 1.04 2.86
C LYS A 250 20.76 0.09 3.94
N GLU A 251 20.01 -0.13 5.02
CA GLU A 251 20.41 -1.04 6.10
C GLU A 251 20.18 -2.49 5.70
N LEU A 252 19.12 -2.79 4.93
CA LEU A 252 18.89 -4.14 4.40
C LEU A 252 19.98 -4.61 3.44
N VAL A 253 20.57 -3.71 2.66
CA VAL A 253 21.69 -4.05 1.76
C VAL A 253 22.95 -4.43 2.54
N GLN A 254 23.16 -3.81 3.70
CA GLN A 254 24.30 -4.10 4.58
C GLN A 254 24.06 -5.35 5.43
N GLY A 255 22.79 -5.62 5.75
CA GLY A 255 22.34 -6.61 6.70
C GLY A 255 21.77 -5.89 7.92
N ALA A 256 20.44 -5.90 8.06
CA ALA A 256 19.76 -5.13 9.08
C ALA A 256 20.03 -5.70 10.48
N ASP A 257 20.43 -4.85 11.43
CA ASP A 257 20.80 -5.26 12.79
C ASP A 257 19.61 -5.93 13.54
N PRO A 258 19.73 -7.21 13.94
CA PRO A 258 18.71 -7.91 14.71
C PRO A 258 18.33 -7.26 16.04
N GLU A 259 19.27 -6.59 16.71
CA GLU A 259 19.03 -5.92 17.99
C GLU A 259 18.35 -4.56 17.81
N LYS A 260 18.54 -3.92 16.66
CA LYS A 260 17.79 -2.72 16.28
C LYS A 260 16.36 -3.05 15.87
N TYR A 261 16.16 -4.11 15.09
CA TYR A 261 14.87 -4.50 14.52
C TYR A 261 14.24 -5.72 15.22
N ARG A 262 14.27 -5.72 16.56
CA ARG A 262 13.88 -6.89 17.39
C ARG A 262 12.46 -7.35 17.14
N ILE A 263 11.53 -6.41 16.90
CA ILE A 263 10.13 -6.75 16.66
C ILE A 263 9.99 -7.48 15.32
N PHE A 264 10.58 -6.93 14.26
CA PHE A 264 10.55 -7.52 12.94
C PHE A 264 11.14 -8.95 12.97
N TYR A 265 12.31 -9.12 13.59
CA TYR A 265 12.96 -10.42 13.67
C TYR A 265 12.24 -11.41 14.58
N SER A 266 11.58 -10.97 15.65
CA SER A 266 10.77 -11.86 16.50
C SER A 266 9.64 -12.52 15.67
N LEU A 267 8.99 -11.74 14.80
CA LEU A 267 7.95 -12.25 13.90
C LEU A 267 8.52 -13.10 12.78
N GLU A 268 9.57 -12.64 12.10
CA GLU A 268 10.15 -13.33 10.94
C GLU A 268 10.66 -14.71 11.35
N SER A 269 11.39 -14.81 12.47
CA SER A 269 12.09 -16.03 12.89
C SER A 269 11.27 -16.97 13.76
N ALA A 270 10.39 -16.45 14.63
CA ALA A 270 9.67 -17.24 15.64
C ALA A 270 8.15 -17.04 15.62
N GLY A 271 7.65 -16.14 14.77
CA GLY A 271 6.22 -15.93 14.54
C GLY A 271 5.53 -15.09 15.60
N ILE A 272 4.20 -15.06 15.53
CA ILE A 272 3.35 -14.20 16.35
C ILE A 272 3.47 -14.49 17.85
N LYS A 273 3.80 -15.72 18.23
CA LYS A 273 4.00 -16.09 19.63
C LYS A 273 5.14 -15.30 20.27
N SER A 274 6.31 -15.28 19.61
CA SER A 274 7.47 -14.56 20.13
C SER A 274 7.20 -13.06 20.23
N PHE A 275 6.54 -12.48 19.23
CA PHE A 275 6.18 -11.06 19.27
C PHE A 275 5.19 -10.74 20.41
N ALA A 276 4.18 -11.59 20.62
CA ALA A 276 3.22 -11.41 21.70
C ALA A 276 3.88 -11.53 23.08
N GLU A 277 4.79 -12.48 23.27
CA GLU A 277 5.56 -12.64 24.51
C GLU A 277 6.48 -11.45 24.76
N LEU A 278 7.17 -10.96 23.73
CA LEU A 278 7.99 -9.75 23.78
C LEU A 278 7.14 -8.53 24.18
N ALA A 279 6.00 -8.33 23.50
CA ALA A 279 5.06 -7.23 23.78
C ALA A 279 4.54 -7.25 25.22
N ARG A 280 4.21 -8.43 25.75
CA ARG A 280 3.75 -8.59 27.13
C ARG A 280 4.86 -8.30 28.13
N LYS A 281 6.03 -8.90 27.94
CA LYS A 281 7.14 -8.85 28.90
C LYS A 281 7.80 -7.47 28.97
N GLU A 282 8.03 -6.85 27.82
CA GLU A 282 8.82 -5.60 27.75
C GLU A 282 7.95 -4.35 27.65
N TYR A 283 6.72 -4.49 27.13
CA TYR A 283 5.88 -3.33 26.83
C TYR A 283 4.52 -3.34 27.53
N GLY A 284 4.22 -4.36 28.36
CA GLY A 284 3.00 -4.43 29.16
C GLY A 284 1.72 -4.68 28.36
N TYR A 285 1.83 -5.19 27.12
CA TYR A 285 0.66 -5.50 26.30
C TYR A 285 -0.26 -6.51 27.01
N THR A 286 -1.57 -6.28 26.97
CA THR A 286 -2.57 -7.21 27.50
C THR A 286 -3.45 -7.73 26.37
N PRO A 287 -3.42 -9.04 26.06
CA PRO A 287 -4.19 -9.59 24.96
C PRO A 287 -5.70 -9.65 25.27
N LYS A 288 -6.51 -9.41 24.25
CA LYS A 288 -7.93 -9.79 24.18
C LYS A 288 -8.09 -11.32 24.20
N ALA A 289 -9.29 -11.78 24.54
CA ALA A 289 -9.63 -13.20 24.58
C ALA A 289 -9.50 -13.88 23.20
N GLU A 290 -9.91 -13.16 22.15
CA GLU A 290 -10.00 -13.68 20.78
C GLU A 290 -9.61 -12.66 19.72
N TYR A 291 -9.18 -13.14 18.56
CA TYR A 291 -8.78 -12.35 17.40
C TYR A 291 -9.25 -13.00 16.11
N ALA A 292 -9.36 -12.22 15.04
CA ALA A 292 -9.51 -12.71 13.67
C ALA A 292 -8.17 -13.24 13.12
N GLY A 293 -7.61 -14.24 13.81
CA GLY A 293 -6.34 -14.89 13.49
C GLY A 293 -5.08 -14.07 13.81
N LYS A 294 -3.92 -14.66 13.48
CA LYS A 294 -2.59 -14.12 13.84
C LYS A 294 -2.30 -12.70 13.32
N CYS A 295 -2.88 -12.32 12.19
CA CYS A 295 -2.63 -10.98 11.61
C CYS A 295 -3.39 -9.89 12.37
N ASP A 296 -4.57 -10.22 12.91
CA ASP A 296 -5.32 -9.32 13.78
C ASP A 296 -4.59 -9.13 15.11
N LEU A 297 -4.13 -10.21 15.76
CA LEU A 297 -3.27 -10.11 16.94
C LEU A 297 -1.99 -9.29 16.67
N CYS A 298 -1.32 -9.54 15.55
CA CYS A 298 -0.13 -8.79 15.16
C CYS A 298 -0.42 -7.30 14.96
N TYR A 299 -1.55 -6.95 14.35
CA TYR A 299 -1.92 -5.55 14.16
C TYR A 299 -2.34 -4.90 15.48
N ASP A 300 -3.04 -5.61 16.35
CA ASP A 300 -3.44 -5.15 17.68
C ASP A 300 -2.22 -4.79 18.54
N ILE A 301 -1.23 -5.68 18.64
CA ILE A 301 0.03 -5.44 19.34
C ILE A 301 0.73 -4.19 18.77
N ARG A 302 0.84 -4.08 17.44
CA ARG A 302 1.51 -2.93 16.81
C ARG A 302 0.80 -1.61 17.13
N ASN A 303 -0.53 -1.57 17.09
CA ASN A 303 -1.29 -0.38 17.46
C ASN A 303 -1.09 -0.02 18.93
N TYR A 304 -1.09 -1.00 19.83
CA TYR A 304 -0.78 -0.76 21.24
C TYR A 304 0.60 -0.12 21.42
N LEU A 305 1.63 -0.65 20.77
CA LEU A 305 2.99 -0.12 20.89
C LEU A 305 3.13 1.30 20.33
N VAL A 306 2.52 1.59 19.18
CA VAL A 306 2.67 2.88 18.51
C VAL A 306 1.71 3.93 19.05
N LEU A 307 0.42 3.60 19.19
CA LEU A 307 -0.64 4.56 19.51
C LEU A 307 -0.87 4.70 21.02
N GLU A 308 -0.90 3.59 21.77
CA GLU A 308 -1.20 3.63 23.20
C GLU A 308 0.05 3.91 24.05
N ARG A 309 1.18 3.29 23.68
CA ARG A 309 2.47 3.52 24.37
C ARG A 309 3.27 4.68 23.80
N GLY A 310 2.93 5.18 22.61
CA GLY A 310 3.62 6.32 21.97
C GLY A 310 5.08 6.04 21.65
N LEU A 311 5.44 4.78 21.39
CA LEU A 311 6.84 4.39 21.20
C LEU A 311 7.33 4.71 19.78
N ASP A 312 8.52 5.29 19.69
CA ASP A 312 9.23 5.48 18.43
C ASP A 312 10.09 4.23 18.13
N LEU A 313 9.48 3.23 17.49
CA LEU A 313 10.13 1.95 17.17
C LEU A 313 10.61 1.93 15.70
N PRO A 314 11.86 1.54 15.42
CA PRO A 314 12.42 1.60 14.08
C PRO A 314 11.75 0.60 13.12
N ASP A 315 11.23 -0.51 13.62
CA ASP A 315 10.50 -1.54 12.85
C ASP A 315 9.10 -1.10 12.42
N LEU A 316 8.47 -0.18 13.18
CA LEU A 316 7.04 0.13 13.09
C LEU A 316 6.85 1.50 12.45
N LYS A 317 7.12 1.56 11.14
CA LYS A 317 7.09 2.78 10.34
C LYS A 317 6.35 2.59 9.02
N PRO A 318 5.87 3.70 8.42
CA PRO A 318 5.74 5.02 9.03
C PRO A 318 4.63 5.08 10.09
N GLU A 319 4.77 5.94 11.09
CA GLU A 319 3.80 6.07 12.20
C GLU A 319 2.38 6.40 11.71
N GLY A 320 2.28 7.18 10.62
CA GLY A 320 1.02 7.51 9.98
C GLY A 320 0.23 6.28 9.50
N HIS A 321 0.89 5.14 9.25
CA HIS A 321 0.21 3.89 8.90
C HIS A 321 -0.79 3.45 9.98
N TYR A 322 -0.47 3.74 11.25
CA TYR A 322 -1.30 3.42 12.40
C TYR A 322 -2.29 4.55 12.72
N LYS A 323 -1.82 5.80 12.68
CA LYS A 323 -2.64 6.99 12.99
C LYS A 323 -3.79 7.21 12.02
N TYR A 324 -3.59 6.91 10.74
CA TYR A 324 -4.54 7.23 9.67
C TYR A 324 -5.25 5.99 9.08
N ALA A 325 -5.07 4.83 9.71
CA ALA A 325 -5.74 3.57 9.35
C ALA A 325 -7.26 3.66 9.54
#